data_AF-A0A0R3VU67-F1
#
_entry.id   AF-A0A0R3VU67-F1
#
_cell.length_a   1.000
_cell.length_b   1.000
_cell.length_c   1.000
_cell.angle_alpha   90.00
_cell.angle_beta   90.00
_cell.angle_gamma   90.00
#
_symmetry.space_group_name_H-M   'P 1'
#
loop_
_entity.id
_entity.type
_entity.pdbx_description
1 polymer ?
#
loop_
_entity_poly.entity_id
_entity_poly.type
_entity_poly.pdbx_seq_one_letter_code
_entity_poly.pdbx_strand_id
1 'polypeptide(L)'
;LDIVHNFLYLLLPVHTLPKFVIENLHITAKIACYPKALERYSSTQMNRGGRVVIMTNEYNRVGSTLAMAYLIAGEGKSLKEAWATLRRAYLALRPRWEFLDRLAVFEQKVRNLPDPIKIADEDFL
;
A
#
# COMPACT_ATOMS: atom_id res chain seq x y z
N LEU A 1 -13.31 4.80 3.17
CA LEU A 1 -12.18 5.15 2.28
C LEU A 1 -11.15 5.75 3.18
N ASP A 2 -10.05 5.06 3.38
CA ASP A 2 -9.06 5.43 4.38
C ASP A 2 -7.84 6.00 3.66
N ILE A 3 -7.42 7.18 4.10
CA ILE A 3 -6.33 7.93 3.48
C ILE A 3 -5.03 7.43 4.08
N VAL A 4 -4.25 6.66 3.32
CA VAL A 4 -2.93 6.17 3.74
C VAL A 4 -1.87 7.24 3.52
N HIS A 5 -1.98 7.96 2.41
CA HIS A 5 -1.08 9.04 2.03
C HIS A 5 -1.79 10.02 1.09
N ASN A 6 -1.21 11.20 0.86
CA ASN A 6 -1.79 12.25 0.03
C ASN A 6 -2.22 11.79 -1.39
N PHE A 7 -1.62 10.71 -1.88
CA PHE A 7 -1.93 10.10 -3.17
C PHE A 7 -2.41 8.65 -3.09
N LEU A 8 -2.49 8.04 -1.90
CA LEU A 8 -2.77 6.61 -1.73
C LEU A 8 -3.94 6.39 -0.78
N TYR A 9 -4.95 5.69 -1.27
CA TYR A 9 -6.18 5.43 -0.54
C TYR A 9 -6.46 3.93 -0.47
N LEU A 10 -6.96 3.45 0.66
CA LEU A 10 -7.42 2.07 0.85
C LEU A 10 -8.95 2.03 0.88
N LEU A 11 -9.52 1.04 0.19
CA LEU A 11 -10.97 0.83 0.13
C LEU A 11 -11.31 -0.66 0.23
N LEU A 12 -12.38 -0.99 0.95
CA LEU A 12 -12.96 -2.33 0.94
C LEU A 12 -13.85 -2.56 -0.28
N PRO A 13 -13.89 -3.76 -0.88
CA PRO A 13 -14.64 -4.06 -2.10
C PRO A 13 -16.17 -3.94 -1.94
N VAL A 14 -16.67 -3.91 -0.70
CA VAL A 14 -18.10 -3.67 -0.41
C VAL A 14 -18.52 -2.25 -0.76
N HIS A 15 -17.56 -1.33 -0.89
CA HIS A 15 -17.81 0.06 -1.21
C HIS A 15 -17.59 0.33 -2.71
N THR A 16 -18.66 0.68 -3.42
CA THR A 16 -18.53 1.32 -4.73
C THR A 16 -18.13 2.77 -4.52
N LEU A 17 -16.99 3.21 -5.07
CA LEU A 17 -16.59 4.61 -5.03
C LEU A 17 -17.54 5.44 -5.90
N PRO A 18 -18.28 6.41 -5.34
CA PRO A 18 -19.10 7.32 -6.13
C PRO A 18 -18.25 8.12 -7.12
N LYS A 19 -18.80 8.43 -8.32
CA LYS A 19 -18.09 9.21 -9.34
C LYS A 19 -17.56 10.55 -8.81
N PHE A 20 -18.37 11.25 -8.02
CA PHE A 20 -17.95 12.54 -7.43
C PHE A 20 -16.72 12.43 -6.53
N VAL A 21 -16.50 11.28 -5.85
CA VAL A 21 -15.30 11.05 -5.02
C VAL A 21 -14.08 10.82 -5.89
N ILE A 22 -14.23 10.07 -6.98
CA ILE A 22 -13.16 9.79 -7.96
C ILE A 22 -12.67 11.10 -8.58
N GLU A 23 -13.60 11.96 -8.97
CA GLU A 23 -13.32 13.24 -9.62
C GLU A 23 -12.71 14.25 -8.64
N ASN A 24 -13.30 14.45 -7.45
CA ASN A 24 -12.77 15.39 -6.45
C ASN A 24 -11.42 14.98 -5.89
N LEU A 25 -11.19 13.67 -5.71
CA LEU A 25 -9.91 13.17 -5.25
C LEU A 25 -8.91 12.96 -6.39
N HIS A 26 -9.22 13.31 -7.64
CA HIS A 26 -8.35 13.09 -8.81
C HIS A 26 -7.74 11.69 -8.86
N ILE A 27 -8.56 10.66 -8.61
CA ILE A 27 -8.11 9.27 -8.62
C ILE A 27 -7.84 8.86 -10.07
N THR A 28 -6.60 8.52 -10.39
CA THR A 28 -6.15 8.18 -11.75
C THR A 28 -5.96 6.68 -11.95
N ALA A 29 -5.87 5.89 -10.88
CA ALA A 29 -5.70 4.44 -10.94
C ALA A 29 -6.45 3.71 -9.81
N LYS A 30 -6.96 2.51 -10.13
CA LYS A 30 -7.59 1.59 -9.17
C LYS A 30 -6.89 0.23 -9.24
N ILE A 31 -6.52 -0.31 -8.09
CA ILE A 31 -5.87 -1.63 -7.98
C ILE A 31 -6.82 -2.54 -7.21
N ALA A 32 -7.32 -3.59 -7.85
CA ALA A 32 -8.14 -4.61 -7.21
C ALA A 32 -7.25 -5.75 -6.67
N CYS A 33 -7.24 -5.92 -5.34
CA CYS A 33 -6.48 -6.96 -4.64
C CYS A 33 -7.44 -8.01 -4.08
N TYR A 34 -8.20 -8.68 -4.94
CA TYR A 34 -9.05 -9.83 -4.61
C TYR A 34 -9.05 -10.79 -5.83
N PRO A 35 -9.46 -12.07 -5.72
CA PRO A 35 -9.16 -13.08 -6.76
C PRO A 35 -9.89 -12.91 -8.11
N LYS A 36 -10.35 -11.71 -8.47
CA LYS A 36 -10.65 -11.35 -9.85
C LYS A 36 -9.52 -10.51 -10.42
N ALA A 37 -8.91 -11.04 -11.48
CA ALA A 37 -7.96 -10.43 -12.41
C ALA A 37 -7.21 -9.20 -11.89
N LEU A 38 -5.96 -9.43 -11.46
CA LEU A 38 -4.97 -8.39 -11.24
C LEU A 38 -4.74 -7.64 -12.57
N GLU A 39 -5.42 -6.53 -12.79
CA GLU A 39 -5.03 -5.60 -13.85
C GLU A 39 -3.60 -5.11 -13.53
N ARG A 40 -2.67 -5.40 -14.44
CA ARG A 40 -1.24 -5.07 -14.27
C ARG A 40 -1.10 -3.56 -14.03
N TYR A 41 -0.58 -3.21 -12.86
CA TYR A 41 -0.23 -1.82 -12.55
C TYR A 41 1.02 -1.41 -13.33
N SER A 42 0.92 -0.29 -14.04
CA SER A 42 2.04 0.33 -14.74
C SER A 42 2.62 1.46 -13.90
N SER A 43 3.92 1.40 -13.63
CA SER A 43 4.70 2.45 -12.94
C SER A 43 4.58 3.84 -13.58
N THR A 44 4.10 3.93 -14.82
CA THR A 44 3.85 5.20 -15.53
C THR A 44 2.81 6.12 -14.89
N GLN A 45 1.87 5.59 -14.09
CA GLN A 45 0.88 6.42 -13.38
C GLN A 45 1.49 7.20 -12.21
N MET A 46 2.55 6.68 -11.57
CA MET A 46 3.26 7.35 -10.48
C MET A 46 3.92 8.65 -10.94
N ASN A 47 4.57 8.63 -12.10
CA ASN A 47 5.33 9.77 -12.62
C ASN A 47 4.46 10.94 -13.09
N ARG A 48 3.12 10.81 -13.08
CA ARG A 48 2.18 11.85 -13.53
C ARG A 48 1.46 12.58 -12.38
N GLY A 49 1.87 12.37 -11.13
CA GLY A 49 1.18 12.95 -9.96
C GLY A 49 -0.22 12.38 -9.73
N GLY A 50 -0.49 11.19 -10.28
CA GLY A 50 -1.76 10.50 -10.17
C GLY A 50 -2.02 9.94 -8.79
N ARG A 51 -3.29 9.91 -8.36
CA ARG A 51 -3.70 9.35 -7.07
C ARG A 51 -4.26 7.94 -7.25
N VAL A 52 -3.81 7.01 -6.41
CA VAL A 52 -4.07 5.57 -6.53
C VAL A 52 -5.00 5.10 -5.41
N VAL A 53 -6.03 4.35 -5.77
CA VAL A 53 -6.86 3.61 -4.81
C VAL A 53 -6.54 2.13 -4.87
N ILE A 54 -6.15 1.56 -3.74
CA ILE A 54 -6.01 0.12 -3.55
C ILE A 54 -7.30 -0.41 -2.93
N MET A 55 -8.02 -1.23 -3.69
CA MET A 55 -9.21 -1.94 -3.24
C MET A 55 -8.81 -3.32 -2.72
N THR A 56 -9.00 -3.58 -1.43
CA THR A 56 -8.57 -4.83 -0.78
C THR A 56 -9.68 -5.39 0.07
N ASN A 57 -9.86 -6.71 0.05
CA ASN A 57 -10.71 -7.33 1.05
C ASN A 57 -9.96 -7.40 2.40
N GLU A 58 -10.70 -7.43 3.50
CA GLU A 58 -10.11 -7.55 4.84
C GLU A 58 -9.34 -8.86 5.02
N TYR A 59 -9.72 -9.88 4.25
CA TYR A 59 -9.25 -11.25 4.38
C TYR A 59 -7.84 -11.50 3.84
N ASN A 60 -7.43 -10.85 2.75
CA ASN A 60 -6.14 -11.19 2.12
C ASN A 60 -4.97 -10.32 2.58
N ARG A 61 -5.23 -9.19 3.25
CA ARG A 61 -4.18 -8.25 3.74
C ARG A 61 -3.16 -7.83 2.65
N VAL A 62 -3.46 -8.07 1.38
CA VAL A 62 -2.58 -7.78 0.24
C VAL A 62 -2.57 -6.29 -0.04
N GLY A 63 -3.70 -5.60 0.15
CA GLY A 63 -3.76 -4.15 -0.06
C GLY A 63 -2.87 -3.35 0.88
N SER A 64 -2.82 -3.73 2.17
CA SER A 64 -1.89 -3.14 3.14
C SER A 64 -0.43 -3.39 2.77
N THR A 65 -0.10 -4.59 2.30
CA THR A 65 1.25 -4.94 1.84
C THR A 65 1.64 -4.13 0.61
N LEU A 66 0.75 -4.00 -0.38
CA LEU A 66 0.99 -3.18 -1.58
C LEU A 66 1.11 -1.69 -1.25
N ALA A 67 0.30 -1.20 -0.31
CA ALA A 67 0.39 0.18 0.15
C ALA A 67 1.77 0.46 0.76
N MET A 68 2.29 -0.44 1.60
CA MET A 68 3.63 -0.32 2.16
C MET A 68 4.73 -0.44 1.08
N ALA A 69 4.61 -1.38 0.14
CA ALA A 69 5.54 -1.49 -0.98
C ALA A 69 5.60 -0.20 -1.82
N TYR A 70 4.45 0.46 -2.02
CA TYR A 70 4.40 1.76 -2.69
C TYR A 70 5.16 2.82 -1.90
N LEU A 71 4.94 2.93 -0.59
CA LEU A 71 5.66 3.90 0.24
C LEU A 71 7.17 3.67 0.21
N ILE A 72 7.61 2.42 0.13
CA ILE A 72 9.04 2.07 0.05
C ILE A 72 9.63 2.47 -1.31
N ALA A 73 9.00 2.04 -2.42
CA ALA A 73 9.57 2.25 -3.76
C ALA A 73 9.28 3.62 -4.37
N GLY A 74 8.14 4.22 -4.05
CA GLY A 74 7.73 5.52 -4.58
C GLY A 74 8.22 6.70 -3.76
N GLU A 75 8.16 6.59 -2.43
CA GLU A 75 8.48 7.70 -1.52
C GLU A 75 9.83 7.50 -0.81
N GLY A 76 10.53 6.40 -1.07
CA GLY A 76 11.80 6.10 -0.42
C GLY A 76 11.68 5.90 1.10
N LYS A 77 10.49 5.56 1.62
CA LYS A 77 10.33 5.24 3.04
C LYS A 77 11.01 3.92 3.39
N SER A 78 11.50 3.79 4.60
CA SER A 78 11.88 2.49 5.14
C SER A 78 10.66 1.63 5.43
N LEU A 79 10.84 0.31 5.57
CA LEU A 79 9.76 -0.57 5.98
C LEU A 79 9.08 -0.13 7.29
N LYS A 80 9.88 0.35 8.26
CA LYS A 80 9.38 0.87 9.54
C LYS A 80 8.52 2.13 9.35
N GLU A 81 8.98 3.08 8.55
CA GLU A 81 8.23 4.31 8.26
C GLU A 81 6.96 4.04 7.46
N ALA A 82 7.01 3.08 6.53
CA ALA A 82 5.84 2.62 5.79
C ALA A 82 4.79 1.99 6.73
N TRP A 83 5.23 1.16 7.69
CA TRP A 83 4.35 0.61 8.72
C TRP A 83 3.75 1.69 9.61
N ALA A 84 4.57 2.61 10.12
CA ALA A 84 4.11 3.72 10.95
C ALA A 84 3.07 4.60 10.23
N THR A 85 3.27 4.85 8.92
CA THR A 85 2.32 5.58 8.08
C THR A 85 1.00 4.82 7.97
N LEU A 86 1.06 3.53 7.63
CA LEU A 86 -0.13 2.69 7.47
C LEU A 86 -0.90 2.54 8.79
N ARG A 87 -0.21 2.31 9.91
CA ARG A 87 -0.80 2.15 11.25
C ARG A 87 -1.59 3.37 11.68
N ARG A 88 -1.09 4.59 11.40
CA ARG A 88 -1.82 5.83 11.69
C ARG A 88 -3.10 5.96 10.89
N ALA A 89 -3.09 5.48 9.65
CA ALA A 89 -4.23 5.59 8.75
C ALA A 89 -5.28 4.50 8.98
N TYR A 90 -4.87 3.25 9.19
CA TYR A 90 -5.79 2.11 9.19
C TYR A 90 -5.26 0.87 9.94
N LEU A 91 -5.37 0.89 11.28
CA LEU A 91 -4.97 -0.19 12.19
C LEU A 91 -5.61 -1.55 11.88
N ALA A 92 -6.83 -1.58 11.35
CA ALA A 92 -7.59 -2.81 11.13
C ALA A 92 -7.04 -3.70 10.01
N LEU A 93 -6.20 -3.16 9.10
CA LEU A 93 -5.54 -3.90 8.01
C LEU A 93 -4.04 -4.11 8.27
N ARG A 94 -3.70 -4.59 9.46
CA ARG A 94 -2.32 -5.02 9.76
C ARG A 94 -1.87 -6.12 8.78
N PRO A 95 -0.72 -5.95 8.09
CA PRO A 95 -0.15 -7.01 7.25
C PRO A 95 0.17 -8.26 8.09
N ARG A 96 0.13 -9.43 7.46
CA ARG A 96 0.65 -10.66 8.07
C ARG A 96 2.17 -10.60 8.14
N TRP A 97 2.75 -11.28 9.12
CA TRP A 97 4.21 -11.32 9.33
C TRP A 97 4.97 -11.79 8.09
N GLU A 98 4.45 -12.82 7.42
CA GLU A 98 5.00 -13.35 6.16
C GLU A 98 5.16 -12.28 5.06
N PHE A 99 4.30 -11.25 5.05
CA PHE A 99 4.39 -10.15 4.10
C PHE A 99 5.38 -9.08 4.55
N LEU A 100 5.59 -8.89 5.86
CA LEU A 100 6.62 -7.99 6.38
C LEU A 100 8.02 -8.50 6.03
N ASP A 101 8.26 -9.80 6.18
CA ASP A 101 9.53 -10.42 5.75
C ASP A 101 9.77 -10.22 4.24
N ARG A 102 8.72 -10.40 3.41
CA ARG A 102 8.81 -10.14 1.97
C ARG A 102 9.05 -8.66 1.66
N LEU A 103 8.45 -7.75 2.43
CA LEU A 103 8.67 -6.32 2.29
C LEU A 103 10.07 -5.89 2.71
N ALA A 104 10.67 -6.54 3.70
CA ALA A 104 12.07 -6.29 4.10
C ALA A 104 13.04 -6.67 2.98
N VAL A 105 12.82 -7.82 2.33
CA VAL A 105 13.57 -8.23 1.13
C VAL A 105 13.31 -7.28 -0.05
N PHE A 106 12.08 -6.79 -0.19
CA PHE A 106 11.75 -5.81 -1.22
C PHE A 106 12.47 -4.48 -1.01
N GLU A 107 12.45 -3.94 0.21
CA GLU A 107 13.19 -2.74 0.59
C GLU A 107 14.68 -2.90 0.32
N GLN A 108 15.27 -4.02 0.72
CA GLN A 108 16.67 -4.33 0.45
C GLN A 108 17.01 -4.19 -1.04
N LYS A 109 16.18 -4.76 -1.92
CA LYS A 109 16.39 -4.71 -3.37
C LYS A 109 16.22 -3.31 -3.93
N VAL A 110 15.17 -2.60 -3.53
CA VAL A 110 14.86 -1.25 -4.03
C VAL A 110 15.93 -0.24 -3.60
N ARG A 111 16.45 -0.39 -2.40
CA ARG A 111 17.39 0.55 -1.78
C ARG A 111 18.85 0.09 -1.84
N ASN A 112 19.11 -1.08 -2.40
CA ASN A 112 20.43 -1.73 -2.48
C ASN A 112 21.12 -1.82 -1.10
N LEU A 113 20.38 -2.30 -0.09
CA LEU A 113 20.91 -2.49 1.27
C LEU A 113 21.72 -3.79 1.36
N PRO A 114 22.74 -3.87 2.25
CA PRO A 114 23.52 -5.09 2.44
C PRO A 114 22.65 -6.25 2.91
N ASP A 115 21.75 -6.00 3.88
CA ASP A 115 20.88 -7.00 4.49
C ASP A 115 19.44 -6.50 4.60
N PRO A 116 18.44 -7.40 4.61
CA PRO A 116 17.05 -7.02 4.82
C PRO A 116 16.81 -6.56 6.26
N ILE A 117 16.24 -5.37 6.41
CA ILE A 117 15.89 -4.80 7.72
C ILE A 117 14.46 -5.23 8.08
N LYS A 118 14.34 -6.13 9.03
CA LYS A 118 13.03 -6.64 9.48
C LYS A 118 12.37 -5.68 10.49
N ILE A 119 11.04 -5.74 10.55
CA ILE A 119 10.28 -5.15 11.67
C ILE A 119 10.42 -6.08 12.87
N ALA A 120 10.89 -5.57 14.01
CA ALA A 120 10.86 -6.29 15.27
C ALA A 120 9.48 -6.17 15.92
N ASP A 121 9.16 -7.08 16.85
CA ASP A 121 7.88 -7.06 17.58
C ASP A 121 7.61 -5.70 18.25
N GLU A 122 8.64 -5.08 18.82
CA GLU A 122 8.59 -3.77 19.47
C GLU A 122 8.20 -2.63 18.52
N ASP A 123 8.68 -2.68 17.27
CA ASP A 123 8.31 -1.71 16.23
C ASP A 123 6.91 -1.96 15.67
N PHE A 124 6.41 -3.19 15.83
CA PHE A 124 5.13 -3.58 15.29
C PHE A 124 3.97 -3.12 16.18
N LEU A 125 4.13 -3.20 17.51
CA LEU A 125 3.10 -2.92 18.53
C LEU A 125 2.63 -1.46 18.59
#